data_AF-A0A5B8UFU7-F1
#
_entry.id   AF-A0A5B8UFU7-F1
#
_cell.length_a   1.000
_cell.length_b   1.000
_cell.length_c   1.000
_cell.angle_alpha   90.00
_cell.angle_beta   90.00
_cell.angle_gamma   90.00
#
_symmetry.space_group_name_H-M   'P 1'
#
loop_
_entity.id
_entity.type
_entity.pdbx_description
1 polymer ?
#
loop_
_entity_poly.entity_id
_entity_poly.type
_entity_poly.pdbx_seq_one_letter_code
_entity_poly.pdbx_strand_id
1 'polypeptide(L)'
;MGTQTKPLSRKKFLSWGLGISSLLTVPAFLRSSNKKKETKTVKMLTQDGKLVTVDIAAIPDKKKKIAPEDIHTWITEKKSTL
;
A
#
# COMPACT_ATOMS: atom_id res chain seq x y z
N MET A 1 -1.72 4.45 63.31
CA MET A 1 -2.46 5.23 62.28
C MET A 1 -2.77 4.30 61.11
N GLY A 2 -3.99 3.76 61.04
CA GLY A 2 -4.40 2.89 59.94
C GLY A 2 -4.89 3.71 58.74
N THR A 3 -4.26 3.55 57.58
CA THR A 3 -4.70 4.19 56.33
C THR A 3 -5.82 3.35 55.72
N GLN A 4 -7.07 3.80 55.88
CA GLN A 4 -8.22 3.19 55.20
C GLN A 4 -8.18 3.50 53.70
N THR A 5 -7.74 2.54 52.89
CA THR A 5 -7.84 2.60 51.43
C THR A 5 -9.22 2.11 51.01
N LYS A 6 -10.11 3.04 50.65
CA LYS A 6 -11.43 2.71 50.09
C LYS A 6 -11.25 1.89 48.81
N PRO A 7 -11.98 0.78 48.61
CA PRO A 7 -11.84 -0.02 47.40
C PRO A 7 -12.22 0.83 46.19
N LEU A 8 -11.26 1.06 45.31
CA LEU A 8 -11.46 1.83 44.09
C LEU A 8 -12.54 1.13 43.26
N SER A 9 -13.67 1.81 43.06
CA SER A 9 -14.81 1.28 42.30
C SER A 9 -14.36 0.87 40.89
N ARG A 10 -14.41 -0.43 40.59
CA ARG A 10 -14.03 -1.00 39.28
C ARG A 10 -14.78 -0.31 38.12
N LYS A 11 -16.02 0.12 38.37
CA LYS A 11 -16.82 0.88 37.39
C LYS A 11 -16.19 2.22 37.01
N LYS A 12 -15.58 2.92 37.99
CA LYS A 12 -14.88 4.19 37.74
C LYS A 12 -13.63 3.96 36.89
N PHE A 13 -12.86 2.91 37.20
CA PHE A 13 -11.66 2.56 36.43
C PHE A 13 -12.00 2.18 34.98
N LEU A 14 -13.03 1.36 34.74
CA LEU A 14 -13.48 1.04 33.38
C LEU A 14 -14.00 2.28 32.63
N SER A 15 -14.79 3.15 33.30
CA SER A 15 -15.30 4.36 32.64
C SER A 15 -14.19 5.34 32.26
N TRP A 16 -13.17 5.49 33.11
CA TRP A 16 -12.03 6.35 32.83
C TRP A 16 -11.09 5.72 31.78
N GLY A 17 -10.82 4.41 31.89
CA GLY A 17 -9.98 3.68 30.95
C GLY A 17 -10.55 3.64 29.53
N LEU A 18 -11.86 3.39 29.39
CA LEU A 18 -12.54 3.39 28.08
C LEU A 18 -12.61 4.79 27.47
N GLY A 19 -12.88 5.82 28.29
CA GLY A 19 -12.87 7.21 27.84
C GLY A 19 -11.52 7.61 27.26
N ILE A 20 -10.42 7.36 27.99
CA ILE A 20 -9.07 7.74 27.58
C ILE A 20 -8.59 6.89 26.39
N SER A 21 -8.91 5.59 26.34
CA SER A 21 -8.54 4.73 25.21
C SER A 21 -9.18 5.20 23.90
N SER A 22 -10.43 5.67 23.92
CA SER A 22 -11.12 6.14 22.72
C SER A 22 -10.45 7.38 22.10
N LEU A 23 -9.92 8.29 22.92
CA LEU A 23 -9.21 9.49 22.50
C LEU A 23 -7.87 9.18 21.81
N LEU A 24 -7.23 8.05 22.15
CA LEU A 24 -5.95 7.63 21.55
C LEU A 24 -6.14 6.78 20.30
N THR A 25 -7.20 5.97 20.23
CA THR A 25 -7.46 5.07 19.09
C THR A 25 -7.99 5.82 17.86
N VAL A 26 -8.87 6.81 18.04
CA VAL A 26 -9.46 7.57 16.92
C VAL A 26 -8.41 8.28 16.04
N PRO A 27 -7.46 9.08 16.57
CA PRO A 27 -6.46 9.75 15.73
C PRO A 27 -5.46 8.76 15.12
N ALA A 28 -5.16 7.64 15.78
CA ALA A 28 -4.29 6.59 15.23
C ALA A 28 -4.96 5.87 14.04
N PHE A 29 -6.27 5.62 14.13
CA PHE A 29 -7.03 4.98 13.06
C PHE A 29 -7.24 5.91 11.86
N LEU A 30 -7.56 7.20 12.09
CA LEU A 30 -7.65 8.20 11.00
C LEU A 30 -6.30 8.43 10.30
N ARG A 31 -5.17 8.39 11.03
CA ARG A 31 -3.84 8.58 10.43
C ARG A 31 -3.36 7.38 9.63
N SER A 32 -3.84 6.17 9.93
CA SER A 32 -3.51 4.93 9.20
C SER A 32 -4.14 4.87 7.79
N SER A 33 -5.23 5.60 7.55
CA SER A 33 -5.84 5.71 6.21
C SER A 33 -4.95 6.48 5.22
N ASN A 34 -4.04 7.32 5.73
CA ASN A 34 -3.11 8.11 4.93
C ASN A 34 -1.76 7.42 4.77
N LYS A 35 -1.76 6.11 4.49
CA LYS A 35 -0.58 5.45 3.94
C LYS A 35 -0.27 6.15 2.63
N LYS A 36 0.69 7.08 2.67
CA LYS A 36 1.32 7.65 1.48
C LYS A 36 1.62 6.46 0.58
N LYS A 37 1.00 6.43 -0.60
CA LYS A 37 1.37 5.47 -1.65
C LYS A 37 2.84 5.76 -1.92
N GLU A 38 3.73 4.97 -1.34
CA GLU A 38 5.13 5.03 -1.68
C GLU A 38 5.19 4.78 -3.18
N THR A 39 5.55 5.83 -3.93
CA THR A 39 5.70 5.80 -5.37
C THR A 39 6.83 4.83 -5.67
N LYS A 40 6.47 3.55 -5.85
CA LYS A 40 7.41 2.49 -6.16
C LYS A 40 8.03 2.82 -7.50
N THR A 41 9.29 3.23 -7.48
CA THR A 41 10.06 3.54 -8.68
C THR A 41 10.91 2.33 -9.04
N VAL A 42 10.88 1.93 -10.30
CA VAL A 42 11.64 0.77 -10.79
C VAL A 42 12.66 1.23 -11.82
N LYS A 43 13.86 0.67 -11.74
CA LYS A 43 14.91 0.88 -12.75
C LYS A 43 14.65 -0.07 -13.91
N MET A 44 14.52 0.49 -15.11
CA MET A 44 14.22 -0.24 -16.32
C MET A 44 15.29 0.09 -17.37
N LEU A 45 15.68 -0.91 -18.16
CA LEU A 45 16.58 -0.74 -19.30
C LEU A 45 15.76 -0.37 -20.53
N THR A 46 16.16 0.70 -21.22
CA THR A 46 15.62 1.06 -22.52
C THR A 46 16.27 0.25 -23.64
N GLN A 47 15.64 0.21 -24.82
CA GLN A 47 16.14 -0.57 -25.97
C GLN A 47 17.54 -0.11 -26.44
N ASP A 48 17.91 1.14 -26.17
CA ASP A 48 19.23 1.72 -26.41
C ASP A 48 20.25 1.44 -25.28
N GLY A 49 19.90 0.60 -24.29
CA GLY A 49 20.81 0.14 -23.24
C GLY A 49 21.01 1.12 -22.07
N LYS A 50 20.20 2.17 -21.97
CA LYS A 50 20.27 3.13 -20.85
C LYS A 50 19.39 2.70 -19.69
N LEU A 51 19.84 2.98 -18.47
CA LEU A 51 19.09 2.69 -17.25
C LEU A 51 18.24 3.91 -16.88
N VAL A 52 16.92 3.75 -16.93
CA VAL A 52 15.94 4.81 -16.66
C VAL A 52 15.11 4.43 -15.44
N THR A 53 14.83 5.41 -14.58
CA THR A 53 13.98 5.20 -13.40
C THR A 53 12.56 5.61 -13.75
N VAL A 54 11.61 4.67 -13.70
CA VAL A 54 10.22 4.88 -14.10
C VAL A 54 9.31 4.69 -12.91
N ASP A 55 8.33 5.60 -12.76
CA ASP A 55 7.25 5.44 -11.78
C ASP A 55 6.29 4.35 -12.25
N ILE A 56 6.07 3.32 -11.43
CA ILE A 56 5.17 2.21 -11.77
C ILE A 56 3.75 2.71 -12.03
N ALA A 57 3.33 3.82 -11.39
CA ALA A 57 2.01 4.40 -11.59
C ALA A 57 1.77 4.88 -13.04
N ALA A 58 2.84 5.18 -13.79
CA ALA A 58 2.76 5.58 -15.19
C ALA A 58 2.77 4.39 -16.16
N ILE A 59 3.07 3.17 -15.68
CA ILE A 59 3.09 1.96 -16.50
C ILE A 59 1.67 1.38 -16.49
N PRO A 60 1.03 1.17 -17.65
CA PRO A 60 -0.30 0.59 -17.70
C PRO A 60 -0.26 -0.83 -17.11
N ASP A 61 -1.04 -1.07 -16.05
CA ASP A 61 -1.11 -2.35 -15.31
C ASP A 61 -1.67 -3.53 -16.14
N LYS A 62 -2.07 -3.27 -17.40
CA LYS A 62 -2.58 -4.27 -18.33
C LYS A 62 -1.45 -5.13 -18.87
N LYS A 63 -0.84 -5.94 -17.99
CA LYS A 63 0.07 -7.02 -18.39
C LYS A 63 -0.77 -8.13 -19.03
N LYS A 64 -0.98 -8.06 -20.35
CA LYS A 64 -1.53 -9.19 -21.11
C LYS A 64 -0.43 -10.25 -21.19
N LYS A 65 -0.69 -11.45 -20.66
CA LYS A 65 0.19 -12.60 -20.91
C LYS A 65 0.16 -12.87 -22.41
N ILE A 66 1.33 -12.76 -23.05
CA ILE A 66 1.49 -13.06 -24.46
C ILE A 66 1.37 -14.57 -24.61
N ALA A 67 0.42 -15.02 -25.43
CA ALA A 67 0.27 -16.42 -25.75
C ALA A 67 1.19 -16.78 -26.94
N PRO A 68 1.59 -18.05 -27.12
CA PRO A 68 2.45 -18.45 -28.23
C PRO A 68 1.89 -18.07 -29.61
N GLU A 69 0.56 -18.02 -29.74
CA GLU A 69 -0.14 -17.67 -30.98
C GLU A 69 -0.01 -16.17 -31.31
N ASP A 70 0.07 -15.31 -30.28
CA ASP A 70 0.29 -13.87 -30.45
C ASP A 70 1.68 -13.60 -31.07
N ILE A 71 2.68 -14.40 -30.71
CA ILE A 71 4.06 -14.30 -31.24
C ILE A 71 4.09 -14.64 -32.73
N HIS A 72 3.43 -15.74 -33.11
CA HIS A 72 3.36 -16.18 -34.51
C HIS A 72 2.69 -15.12 -35.40
N THR A 73 1.62 -14.50 -34.88
CA THR A 73 0.88 -13.43 -35.57
C THR A 73 1.77 -12.22 -35.81
N TRP A 74 2.50 -11.74 -34.80
CA TRP A 74 3.41 -10.59 -34.93
C TRP A 74 4.54 -10.80 -35.93
N ILE A 75 5.13 -11.99 -35.97
CA ILE A 75 6.21 -12.31 -36.93
C ILE A 75 5.66 -12.29 -38.36
N THR A 76 4.45 -12.81 -38.56
CA THR A 76 3.81 -12.89 -39.87
C THR A 76 3.42 -11.51 -40.39
N GLU A 77 2.84 -10.66 -39.54
CA GLU A 77 2.47 -9.29 -39.90
C GLU A 77 3.69 -8.43 -40.25
N LYS A 78 4.78 -8.55 -39.47
CA LYS A 78 6.06 -7.87 -39.76
C LYS A 78 6.66 -8.27 -41.11
N LYS A 79 6.49 -9.52 -41.53
CA LYS A 79 6.97 -10.02 -42.82
C LYS A 79 6.13 -9.52 -44.00
N SER A 80 4.86 -9.19 -43.79
CA SER A 80 3.97 -8.69 -44.84
C SER A 80 4.13 -7.20 -45.15
N THR A 81 4.83 -6.44 -44.29
CA THR A 81 5.09 -5.00 -44.48
C THR A 81 6.50 -4.71 -45.01
N LEU A 82 7.28 -5.75 -45.34
CA LEU A 82 8.57 -5.68 -46.03
C LEU A 82 8.38 -6.17 -47.48
#